data_AF-A0A2E6S7T0-F1
#
_entry.id   AF-A0A2E6S7T0-F1
#
_cell.length_a   1.000
_cell.length_b   1.000
_cell.length_c   1.000
_cell.angle_alpha   90.00
_cell.angle_beta   90.00
_cell.angle_gamma   90.00
#
_symmetry.space_group_name_H-M   'P 1'
#
loop_
_entity.id
_entity.type
_entity.pdbx_description
1 polymer ?
#
loop_
_entity_poly.entity_id
_entity_poly.type
_entity_poly.pdbx_seq_one_letter_code
_entity_poly.pdbx_strand_id
1 'polypeptide(L)'
;MPPQPPSLSPGNPEPGRIRVFGIIHLVFGGLGVISALGGILWLVFQEEIMGVTNTGEPPELVAVQEKLHRDVASHSWISIVFSLIVSILILRAGIALMKRRRSSVRLSNTYALASLVAKVVGVFLFFVMVVPVVSGALETMLGESIPDPDAQAVLSGIKILMVVAGVLFPLMGAIYPLCTILMLNKAQVREFLEKNGT
;
A
#
# COMPACT_ATOMS: atom_id res chain seq x y z
N MET A 1 -57.12 -14.24 29.15
CA MET A 1 -55.67 -14.29 28.90
C MET A 1 -55.22 -12.88 28.53
N PRO A 2 -54.21 -12.31 29.19
CA PRO A 2 -53.64 -11.04 28.74
C PRO A 2 -53.08 -11.21 27.31
N PRO A 3 -53.19 -10.18 26.45
CA PRO A 3 -52.64 -10.23 25.10
C PRO A 3 -51.12 -10.41 25.18
N GLN A 4 -50.61 -11.39 24.45
CA GLN A 4 -49.19 -11.65 24.34
C GLN A 4 -48.53 -10.41 23.70
N PRO A 5 -47.48 -9.82 24.31
CA PRO A 5 -46.83 -8.64 23.74
C PRO A 5 -46.33 -8.96 22.33
N PRO A 6 -46.40 -8.00 21.39
CA PRO A 6 -45.92 -8.21 20.03
C PRO A 6 -44.49 -8.74 20.07
N SER A 7 -44.24 -9.89 19.44
CA SER A 7 -42.88 -10.39 19.31
C SER A 7 -42.07 -9.32 18.56
N LEU A 8 -41.08 -8.74 19.22
CA LEU A 8 -40.06 -7.95 18.55
C LEU A 8 -39.41 -8.88 17.54
N SER A 9 -39.87 -8.84 16.28
CA SER A 9 -39.18 -9.51 15.20
C SER A 9 -37.74 -9.04 15.28
N PRO A 10 -36.74 -9.92 15.47
CA PRO A 10 -35.35 -9.50 15.46
C PRO A 10 -35.11 -9.01 14.05
N GLY A 11 -35.27 -7.71 13.81
CA GLY A 11 -34.95 -7.10 12.53
C GLY A 11 -33.52 -7.51 12.23
N ASN A 12 -33.27 -8.13 11.06
CA ASN A 12 -31.97 -8.68 10.68
C ASN A 12 -30.85 -7.70 11.08
N PRO A 13 -30.13 -7.97 12.19
CA PRO A 13 -29.22 -6.98 12.75
C PRO A 13 -28.11 -6.73 11.75
N GLU A 14 -27.72 -5.45 11.58
CA GLU A 14 -26.68 -5.09 10.63
C GLU A 14 -25.39 -5.88 10.95
N PRO A 15 -24.83 -6.61 9.97
CA PRO A 15 -23.55 -7.28 10.17
C PRO A 15 -22.48 -6.26 10.50
N GLY A 16 -21.91 -6.30 11.71
CA GLY A 16 -20.91 -5.32 12.17
C GLY A 16 -19.69 -5.19 11.25
N ARG A 17 -19.41 -6.23 10.45
CA ARG A 17 -18.39 -6.24 9.40
C ARG A 17 -18.57 -5.12 8.38
N ILE A 18 -19.80 -4.74 8.01
CA ILE A 18 -20.06 -3.65 7.05
C ILE A 18 -19.48 -2.34 7.58
N ARG A 19 -19.76 -2.03 8.86
CA ARG A 19 -19.26 -0.81 9.51
C ARG A 19 -17.74 -0.85 9.71
N VAL A 20 -17.22 -1.96 10.21
CA VAL A 20 -15.77 -2.12 10.44
C VAL A 20 -14.97 -1.98 9.15
N PHE A 21 -15.33 -2.73 8.11
CA PHE A 21 -14.61 -2.66 6.83
C PHE A 21 -14.75 -1.30 6.16
N GLY A 22 -15.92 -0.65 6.25
CA GLY A 22 -16.06 0.69 5.66
C GLY A 22 -15.18 1.74 6.35
N ILE A 23 -15.05 1.72 7.68
CA ILE A 23 -14.13 2.61 8.41
C ILE A 23 -12.69 2.31 8.01
N ILE A 24 -12.26 1.03 8.01
CA ILE A 24 -10.89 0.67 7.65
C ILE A 24 -10.58 1.08 6.20
N HIS A 25 -11.50 0.87 5.27
CA HIS A 25 -11.34 1.30 3.88
C HIS A 25 -11.14 2.83 3.77
N LEU A 26 -11.90 3.62 4.54
CA LEU A 26 -11.75 5.08 4.56
C LEU A 26 -10.40 5.51 5.13
N VAL A 27 -9.96 4.90 6.24
CA VAL A 27 -8.68 5.22 6.87
C VAL A 27 -7.51 4.86 5.95
N PHE A 28 -7.46 3.63 5.44
CA PHE A 28 -6.39 3.19 4.53
C PHE A 28 -6.42 3.92 3.20
N GLY A 29 -7.61 4.25 2.70
CA GLY A 29 -7.76 5.08 1.52
C GLY A 29 -7.19 6.48 1.72
N GLY A 30 -7.54 7.13 2.82
CA GLY A 30 -7.04 8.46 3.17
C GLY A 30 -5.52 8.46 3.36
N LEU A 31 -4.99 7.51 4.13
CA LEU A 31 -3.55 7.35 4.33
C LEU A 31 -2.82 7.15 3.00
N GLY A 32 -3.33 6.29 2.12
CA GLY A 32 -2.71 6.05 0.82
C GLY A 32 -2.69 7.28 -0.09
N VAL A 33 -3.75 8.12 -0.07
CA VAL A 33 -3.74 9.40 -0.78
C VAL A 33 -2.68 10.34 -0.20
N ILE A 34 -2.61 10.48 1.13
CA ILE A 34 -1.62 11.33 1.81
C ILE A 34 -0.20 10.86 1.46
N SER A 35 0.06 9.55 1.54
CA SER A 35 1.36 8.98 1.17
C SER A 35 1.71 9.22 -0.30
N ALA A 36 0.76 9.09 -1.22
CA ALA A 36 0.99 9.37 -2.63
C ALA A 36 1.30 10.85 -2.89
N LEU A 37 0.59 11.77 -2.23
CA LEU A 37 0.88 13.20 -2.30
C LEU A 37 2.26 13.52 -1.73
N GLY A 38 2.63 12.92 -0.60
CA GLY A 38 3.98 13.03 -0.03
C GLY A 38 5.05 12.54 -1.00
N GLY A 39 4.81 11.42 -1.69
CA GLY A 39 5.71 10.90 -2.73
C GLY A 39 5.83 11.84 -3.94
N ILE A 40 4.74 12.48 -4.36
CA ILE A 40 4.77 13.49 -5.43
C ILE A 40 5.59 14.71 -4.99
N LEU A 41 5.34 15.23 -3.78
CA LEU A 41 6.10 16.35 -3.23
C LEU A 41 7.59 16.00 -3.15
N TRP A 42 7.93 14.80 -2.68
CA TRP A 42 9.31 14.32 -2.66
C TRP A 42 9.92 14.34 -4.06
N LEU A 43 9.28 13.74 -5.07
CA LEU A 43 9.85 13.67 -6.43
C LEU A 43 9.97 15.03 -7.11
N VAL A 44 9.05 15.97 -6.84
CA VAL A 44 9.04 17.29 -7.48
C VAL A 44 10.05 18.23 -6.82
N PHE A 45 10.19 18.17 -5.50
CA PHE A 45 11.05 19.08 -4.73
C PHE A 45 12.32 18.41 -4.19
N GLN A 46 12.73 17.28 -4.78
CA GLN A 46 13.86 16.50 -4.28
C GLN A 46 15.16 17.31 -4.29
N GLU A 47 15.42 18.12 -5.32
CA GLU A 47 16.68 18.86 -5.45
C GLU A 47 16.77 19.95 -4.36
N GLU A 48 15.68 20.65 -4.08
CA GLU A 48 15.61 21.65 -3.02
C GLU A 48 15.67 21.03 -1.63
N ILE A 49 15.00 19.88 -1.42
CA ILE A 49 15.05 19.17 -0.15
C ILE A 49 16.47 18.64 0.11
N MET A 50 17.08 17.99 -0.88
CA MET A 50 18.44 17.44 -0.76
C MET A 50 19.49 18.54 -0.59
N GLY A 51 19.33 19.68 -1.27
CA GLY A 51 20.20 20.84 -1.08
C GLY A 51 20.19 21.40 0.34
N VAL A 52 19.10 21.22 1.09
CA VAL A 52 19.01 21.60 2.51
C VAL A 52 19.53 20.48 3.42
N THR A 53 19.17 19.22 3.14
CA THR A 53 19.54 18.09 4.02
C THR A 53 21.00 17.67 3.89
N ASN A 54 21.62 17.85 2.72
CA ASN A 54 22.98 17.41 2.45
C ASN A 54 24.03 18.50 2.72
N THR A 55 23.66 19.52 3.49
CA THR A 55 24.57 20.62 3.85
C THR A 55 25.75 20.07 4.65
N GLY A 56 26.94 20.07 4.05
CA GLY A 56 28.17 19.56 4.68
C GLY A 56 28.55 18.12 4.30
N GLU A 57 27.78 17.46 3.41
CA GLU A 57 28.17 16.15 2.87
C GLU A 57 29.25 16.26 1.78
N PRO A 58 30.09 15.21 1.60
CA PRO A 58 31.06 15.16 0.50
C PRO A 58 30.37 15.24 -0.88
N PRO A 59 30.91 16.02 -1.85
CA PRO A 59 30.29 16.19 -3.17
C PRO A 59 30.05 14.88 -3.93
N GLU A 60 30.95 13.90 -3.76
CA GLU A 60 30.84 12.58 -4.38
C GLU A 60 29.64 11.80 -3.82
N LEU A 61 29.39 11.86 -2.51
CA LEU A 61 28.25 11.20 -1.88
C LEU A 61 26.92 11.80 -2.38
N VAL A 62 26.86 13.13 -2.47
CA VAL A 62 25.69 13.85 -2.99
C VAL A 62 25.41 13.45 -4.44
N ALA A 63 26.44 13.38 -5.29
CA ALA A 63 26.29 12.98 -6.69
C ALA A 63 25.76 11.54 -6.84
N VAL A 64 26.22 10.60 -6.00
CA VAL A 64 25.72 9.22 -6.02
C VAL A 64 24.26 9.16 -5.54
N GLN A 65 23.89 9.92 -4.51
CA GLN A 65 22.50 9.98 -4.04
C GLN A 65 21.55 10.58 -5.10
N GLU A 66 21.94 11.68 -5.73
CA GLU A 66 21.16 12.31 -6.82
C GLU A 66 20.97 11.35 -8.00
N LYS A 67 22.05 10.68 -8.40
CA LYS A 67 22.00 9.66 -9.46
C LYS A 67 21.07 8.52 -9.07
N LEU A 68 21.17 8.01 -7.84
CA LEU A 68 20.31 6.94 -7.34
C LEU A 68 18.83 7.35 -7.41
N HIS A 69 18.48 8.56 -6.95
CA HIS A 69 17.11 9.06 -7.00
C HIS A 69 16.59 9.20 -8.42
N ARG A 70 17.41 9.73 -9.33
CA ARG A 70 17.06 9.83 -10.76
C ARG A 70 16.82 8.46 -11.38
N ASP A 71 17.69 7.49 -11.09
CA ASP A 71 17.63 6.15 -11.67
C ASP A 71 16.40 5.36 -11.16
N VAL A 72 15.91 5.62 -9.94
CA VAL A 72 14.68 5.01 -9.41
C VAL A 72 13.41 5.84 -9.63
N ALA A 73 13.51 7.05 -10.20
CA ALA A 73 12.38 7.97 -10.33
C ALA A 73 11.21 7.38 -11.14
N SER A 74 11.50 6.65 -12.22
CA SER A 74 10.46 6.00 -13.04
C SER A 74 9.67 4.97 -12.22
N HIS A 75 10.35 4.14 -11.42
CA HIS A 75 9.70 3.21 -10.51
C HIS A 75 8.81 3.94 -9.49
N SER A 76 9.31 5.05 -8.92
CA SER A 76 8.56 5.85 -7.95
C SER A 76 7.28 6.45 -8.54
N TRP A 77 7.35 7.02 -9.74
CA TRP A 77 6.16 7.54 -10.45
C TRP A 77 5.12 6.45 -10.73
N ILE A 78 5.56 5.29 -11.23
CA ILE A 78 4.67 4.15 -11.47
C ILE A 78 4.00 3.73 -10.15
N SER A 79 4.79 3.60 -9.07
CA SER A 79 4.29 3.22 -7.75
C SER A 79 3.26 4.21 -7.20
N ILE A 80 3.48 5.51 -7.37
CA ILE A 80 2.54 6.57 -6.98
C ILE A 80 1.22 6.43 -7.74
N VAL A 81 1.26 6.20 -9.06
CA VAL A 81 0.05 6.03 -9.89
C VAL A 81 -0.77 4.82 -9.43
N PHE A 82 -0.13 3.67 -9.23
CA PHE A 82 -0.81 2.47 -8.71
C PHE A 82 -1.39 2.72 -7.31
N SER A 83 -0.63 3.38 -6.43
CA SER A 83 -1.07 3.73 -5.08
C SER A 83 -2.33 4.60 -5.14
N LEU A 84 -2.33 5.68 -5.93
CA LEU A 84 -3.50 6.55 -6.09
C LEU A 84 -4.72 5.81 -6.63
N ILE A 85 -4.57 4.96 -7.65
CA ILE A 85 -5.67 4.17 -8.20
C ILE A 85 -6.27 3.29 -7.11
N VAL A 86 -5.43 2.54 -6.37
CA VAL A 86 -5.90 1.64 -5.29
C VAL A 86 -6.55 2.44 -4.16
N SER A 87 -5.97 3.58 -3.78
CA SER A 87 -6.50 4.50 -2.76
C SER A 87 -7.85 5.11 -3.13
N ILE A 88 -8.07 5.46 -4.40
CA ILE A 88 -9.37 5.96 -4.85
C ILE A 88 -10.41 4.83 -4.84
N LEU A 89 -10.03 3.63 -5.29
CA LEU A 89 -10.93 2.47 -5.29
C LEU A 89 -11.35 2.07 -3.87
N ILE A 90 -10.41 2.02 -2.93
CA ILE A 90 -10.70 1.68 -1.53
C ILE A 90 -11.56 2.75 -0.86
N LEU A 91 -11.31 4.05 -1.10
CA LEU A 91 -12.16 5.14 -0.60
C LEU A 91 -13.59 5.00 -1.12
N ARG A 92 -13.75 4.80 -2.43
CA ARG A 92 -15.07 4.61 -3.05
C ARG A 92 -15.80 3.40 -2.46
N ALA A 93 -15.10 2.30 -2.24
CA ALA A 93 -15.65 1.11 -1.58
C ALA A 93 -16.05 1.38 -0.12
N GLY A 94 -15.21 2.10 0.64
CA GLY A 94 -15.49 2.52 2.02
C GLY A 94 -16.74 3.38 2.13
N ILE A 95 -16.85 4.42 1.27
CA ILE A 95 -18.04 5.28 1.20
C ILE A 95 -19.28 4.44 0.85
N ALA A 96 -19.19 3.53 -0.12
CA ALA A 96 -20.31 2.68 -0.51
C ALA A 96 -20.76 1.76 0.63
N LEU A 97 -19.83 1.19 1.41
CA LEU A 97 -20.15 0.40 2.60
C LEU A 97 -20.82 1.25 3.68
N MET A 98 -20.31 2.46 3.96
CA MET A 98 -20.89 3.35 4.96
C MET A 98 -22.29 3.85 4.59
N LYS A 99 -22.56 3.94 3.29
CA LYS A 99 -23.90 4.24 2.75
C LYS A 99 -24.76 2.99 2.51
N ARG A 100 -24.29 1.81 2.92
CA ARG A 100 -24.97 0.51 2.76
C ARG A 100 -25.45 0.26 1.33
N ARG A 101 -24.68 0.69 0.32
CA ARG A 101 -25.08 0.51 -1.09
C ARG A 101 -25.05 -0.96 -1.46
N ARG A 102 -26.00 -1.42 -2.29
CA ARG A 102 -26.00 -2.81 -2.82
C ARG A 102 -24.71 -3.15 -3.56
N SER A 103 -24.11 -2.17 -4.22
CA SER A 103 -22.86 -2.34 -4.97
C SER A 103 -21.59 -2.37 -4.10
N SER A 104 -21.71 -2.19 -2.77
CA SER A 104 -20.54 -2.02 -1.88
C SER A 104 -19.61 -3.22 -1.89
N VAL A 105 -20.13 -4.45 -1.81
CA VAL A 105 -19.33 -5.69 -1.88
C VAL A 105 -18.59 -5.79 -3.21
N ARG A 106 -19.26 -5.48 -4.33
CA ARG A 106 -18.63 -5.48 -5.66
C ARG A 106 -17.47 -4.50 -5.73
N LEU A 107 -17.66 -3.27 -5.23
CA LEU A 107 -16.61 -2.25 -5.20
C LEU A 107 -15.43 -2.65 -4.29
N SER A 108 -15.71 -3.24 -3.13
CA SER A 108 -14.67 -3.77 -2.25
C SER A 108 -13.87 -4.90 -2.89
N ASN A 109 -14.53 -5.79 -3.65
CA ASN A 109 -13.84 -6.84 -4.40
C ASN A 109 -12.97 -6.27 -5.53
N THR A 110 -13.47 -5.25 -6.26
CA THR A 110 -12.68 -4.56 -7.30
C THR A 110 -11.43 -3.91 -6.70
N TYR A 111 -11.58 -3.20 -5.58
CA TYR A 111 -10.44 -2.67 -4.83
C TYR A 111 -9.47 -3.79 -4.44
N ALA A 112 -9.96 -4.85 -3.80
CA ALA A 112 -9.11 -5.90 -3.27
C ALA A 112 -8.32 -6.61 -4.37
N LEU A 113 -8.96 -6.90 -5.51
CA LEU A 113 -8.30 -7.48 -6.67
C LEU A 113 -7.25 -6.52 -7.26
N ALA A 114 -7.59 -5.24 -7.46
CA ALA A 114 -6.64 -4.25 -7.94
C ALA A 114 -5.44 -4.09 -6.99
N SER A 115 -5.67 -4.11 -5.67
CA SER A 115 -4.64 -4.03 -4.63
C SER A 115 -3.69 -5.24 -4.65
N LEU A 116 -4.22 -6.44 -4.89
CA LEU A 116 -3.42 -7.67 -5.03
C LEU A 116 -2.58 -7.64 -6.31
N VAL A 117 -3.18 -7.26 -7.44
CA VAL A 117 -2.45 -7.12 -8.72
C VAL A 117 -1.35 -6.07 -8.60
N ALA A 118 -1.65 -4.90 -8.03
CA ALA A 118 -0.67 -3.83 -7.84
C ALA A 118 0.52 -4.28 -6.97
N LYS A 119 0.31 -5.15 -5.97
CA LYS A 119 1.41 -5.71 -5.16
C LYS A 119 2.27 -6.68 -5.96
N VAL A 120 1.67 -7.57 -6.74
CA VAL A 120 2.44 -8.50 -7.60
C VAL A 120 3.27 -7.72 -8.62
N VAL A 121 2.67 -6.73 -9.28
CA VAL A 121 3.37 -5.84 -10.21
C VAL A 121 4.47 -5.04 -9.49
N GLY A 122 4.17 -4.50 -8.30
CA GLY A 122 5.14 -3.74 -7.51
C GLY A 122 6.35 -4.59 -7.10
N VAL A 123 6.15 -5.83 -6.66
CA VAL A 123 7.24 -6.77 -6.37
C VAL A 123 8.09 -7.00 -7.63
N PHE A 124 7.45 -7.28 -8.77
CA PHE A 124 8.16 -7.48 -10.03
C PHE A 124 8.99 -6.26 -10.42
N LEU A 125 8.40 -5.06 -10.41
CA LEU A 125 9.09 -3.81 -10.74
C LEU A 125 10.22 -3.49 -9.76
N PHE A 126 10.04 -3.78 -8.48
CA PHE A 126 11.08 -3.62 -7.47
C PHE A 126 12.32 -4.46 -7.81
N PHE A 127 12.14 -5.74 -8.13
CA PHE A 127 13.26 -6.62 -8.50
C PHE A 127 13.92 -6.24 -9.83
N VAL A 128 13.15 -5.77 -10.81
CA VAL A 128 13.68 -5.45 -12.14
C VAL A 128 14.32 -4.06 -12.20
N MET A 129 13.78 -3.08 -11.46
CA MET A 129 14.21 -1.67 -11.56
C MET A 129 15.00 -1.19 -10.34
N VAL A 130 14.58 -1.54 -9.12
CA VAL A 130 15.17 -0.97 -7.89
C VAL A 130 16.38 -1.77 -7.43
N VAL A 131 16.24 -3.08 -7.31
CA VAL A 131 17.32 -3.97 -6.83
C VAL A 131 18.64 -3.80 -7.60
N PRO A 132 18.68 -3.80 -8.95
CA PRO A 132 19.94 -3.65 -9.68
C PRO A 132 20.56 -2.26 -9.49
N VAL A 133 19.74 -1.20 -9.48
CA VAL A 133 20.19 0.19 -9.31
C VAL A 133 20.79 0.40 -7.91
N VAL A 134 20.07 -0.03 -6.86
CA VAL A 134 20.54 0.08 -5.47
C VAL A 134 21.78 -0.79 -5.24
N SER A 135 21.81 -2.00 -5.79
CA SER A 135 22.97 -2.89 -5.64
C SER A 135 24.24 -2.29 -6.25
N GLY A 136 24.14 -1.70 -7.45
CA GLY A 136 25.26 -1.03 -8.09
C GLY A 136 25.74 0.20 -7.32
N ALA A 137 24.80 1.01 -6.80
CA ALA A 137 25.15 2.17 -5.97
C ALA A 137 25.87 1.77 -4.68
N LEU A 138 25.39 0.71 -4.00
CA LEU A 138 26.02 0.18 -2.79
C LEU A 138 27.43 -0.36 -3.06
N GLU A 139 27.64 -1.03 -4.18
CA GLU A 139 28.96 -1.54 -4.60
C GLU A 139 29.96 -0.40 -4.81
N THR A 140 29.56 0.69 -5.47
CA THR A 140 30.41 1.89 -5.62
C THR A 140 30.73 2.52 -4.28
N MET A 141 29.75 2.72 -3.40
CA MET A 141 29.97 3.39 -2.11
C MET A 141 30.82 2.57 -1.14
N LEU A 142 30.59 1.25 -1.05
CA LEU A 142 31.24 0.40 -0.05
C LEU A 142 32.56 -0.20 -0.54
N GLY A 143 32.73 -0.38 -1.86
CA GLY A 143 33.96 -0.90 -2.46
C GLY A 143 35.15 0.03 -2.30
N GLU A 144 34.92 1.34 -2.13
CA GLU A 144 35.99 2.33 -1.93
C GLU A 144 36.35 2.57 -0.46
N SER A 145 35.53 2.12 0.50
CA SER A 145 35.54 2.62 1.88
C SER A 145 35.89 1.60 2.98
N ILE A 146 35.81 0.29 2.73
CA ILE A 146 35.94 -0.77 3.76
C ILE A 146 36.93 -1.86 3.29
N PRO A 147 37.76 -2.45 4.20
CA PRO A 147 38.57 -3.62 3.86
C PRO A 147 37.74 -4.75 3.24
N ASP A 148 38.24 -5.32 2.13
CA ASP A 148 37.54 -6.25 1.22
C ASP A 148 36.65 -7.32 1.89
N PRO A 149 37.09 -8.04 2.96
CA PRO A 149 36.28 -9.10 3.56
C PRO A 149 35.04 -8.57 4.30
N ASP A 150 35.18 -7.44 5.00
CA ASP A 150 34.11 -6.86 5.81
C ASP A 150 33.10 -6.11 4.93
N ALA A 151 33.59 -5.48 3.86
CA ALA A 151 32.77 -4.81 2.85
C ALA A 151 31.78 -5.78 2.19
N GLN A 152 32.27 -6.96 1.80
CA GLN A 152 31.45 -7.99 1.13
C GLN A 152 30.39 -8.59 2.06
N ALA A 153 30.72 -8.81 3.34
CA ALA A 153 29.76 -9.30 4.33
C ALA A 153 28.62 -8.30 4.57
N VAL A 154 28.97 -7.01 4.72
CA VAL A 154 27.98 -5.92 4.89
C VAL A 154 27.10 -5.77 3.65
N LEU A 155 27.68 -5.73 2.45
CA LEU A 155 26.96 -5.67 1.18
C LEU A 155 25.96 -6.82 1.04
N SER A 156 26.40 -8.03 1.35
CA SER A 156 25.55 -9.23 1.30
C SER A 156 24.39 -9.13 2.29
N GLY A 157 24.64 -8.67 3.52
CA GLY A 157 23.61 -8.43 4.53
C GLY A 157 22.55 -7.43 4.09
N ILE A 158 22.96 -6.29 3.52
CA ILE A 158 22.04 -5.25 3.02
C ILE A 158 21.20 -5.79 1.85
N LYS A 159 21.82 -6.51 0.91
CA LYS A 159 21.11 -7.12 -0.22
C LYS A 159 20.05 -8.13 0.24
N ILE A 160 20.40 -9.00 1.20
CA ILE A 160 19.44 -9.96 1.78
C ILE A 160 18.27 -9.22 2.44
N LEU A 161 18.57 -8.22 3.28
CA LEU A 161 17.53 -7.43 3.95
C LEU A 161 16.60 -6.75 2.94
N MET A 162 17.16 -6.14 1.89
CA MET A 162 16.41 -5.50 0.82
C MET A 162 15.48 -6.48 0.09
N VAL A 163 15.98 -7.67 -0.26
CA VAL A 163 15.19 -8.71 -0.93
C VAL A 163 14.08 -9.24 -0.02
N VAL A 164 14.40 -9.53 1.24
CA VAL A 164 13.42 -10.01 2.23
C VAL A 164 12.34 -8.96 2.47
N ALA A 165 12.71 -7.70 2.68
CA ALA A 165 11.78 -6.60 2.85
C ALA A 165 10.89 -6.43 1.61
N GLY A 166 11.48 -6.46 0.41
CA GLY A 166 10.80 -6.33 -0.87
C GLY A 166 9.72 -7.38 -1.12
N VAL A 167 9.79 -8.55 -0.47
CA VAL A 167 8.78 -9.61 -0.58
C VAL A 167 7.84 -9.62 0.63
N LEU A 168 8.38 -9.49 1.85
CA LEU A 168 7.62 -9.64 3.08
C LEU A 168 6.59 -8.52 3.26
N PHE A 169 6.97 -7.27 3.00
CA PHE A 169 6.04 -6.14 3.16
C PHE A 169 4.82 -6.24 2.22
N PRO A 170 4.98 -6.54 0.92
CA PRO A 170 3.83 -6.78 0.03
C PRO A 170 2.95 -7.96 0.47
N LEU A 171 3.54 -9.06 0.96
CA LEU A 171 2.79 -10.21 1.47
C LEU A 171 1.96 -9.84 2.71
N MET A 172 2.56 -9.15 3.68
CA MET A 172 1.82 -8.63 4.84
C MET A 172 0.70 -7.68 4.41
N GLY A 173 0.98 -6.78 3.45
CA GLY A 173 0.00 -5.88 2.88
C GLY A 173 -1.15 -6.59 2.15
N ALA A 174 -0.96 -7.82 1.68
CA ALA A 174 -1.99 -8.61 1.01
C ALA A 174 -3.02 -9.23 1.98
N ILE A 175 -2.70 -9.31 3.28
CA ILE A 175 -3.61 -9.86 4.29
C ILE A 175 -4.95 -9.12 4.30
N TYR A 176 -4.91 -7.79 4.29
CA TYR A 176 -6.13 -6.98 4.34
C TYR A 176 -7.07 -7.16 3.13
N PRO A 177 -6.64 -7.01 1.86
CA PRO A 177 -7.53 -7.24 0.72
C PRO A 177 -8.06 -8.68 0.66
N LEU A 178 -7.30 -9.68 1.11
CA LEU A 178 -7.80 -11.05 1.24
C LEU A 178 -8.91 -11.16 2.29
N CYS A 179 -8.72 -10.57 3.47
CA CYS A 179 -9.76 -10.48 4.49
C CYS A 179 -11.01 -9.77 3.98
N THR A 180 -10.87 -8.68 3.22
CA THR A 180 -11.98 -7.97 2.59
C THR A 180 -12.80 -8.89 1.69
N ILE A 181 -12.15 -9.64 0.80
CA ILE A 181 -12.83 -10.61 -0.08
C ILE A 181 -13.51 -11.70 0.75
N LEU A 182 -12.81 -12.35 1.69
CA LEU A 182 -13.39 -13.47 2.43
C LEU A 182 -14.53 -13.06 3.36
N MET A 183 -14.45 -11.89 4.00
CA MET A 183 -15.40 -11.49 5.04
C MET A 183 -16.62 -10.74 4.48
N LEU A 184 -16.49 -9.95 3.41
CA LEU A 184 -17.62 -9.21 2.84
C LEU A 184 -18.44 -10.04 1.85
N ASN A 185 -17.91 -11.14 1.33
CA ASN A 185 -18.67 -12.05 0.46
C ASN A 185 -19.51 -13.10 1.23
N LYS A 186 -19.52 -13.06 2.57
CA LYS A 186 -20.38 -13.94 3.36
C LYS A 186 -21.87 -13.66 3.10
N ALA A 187 -22.67 -14.72 3.09
CA ALA A 187 -24.12 -14.66 2.82
C ALA A 187 -24.84 -13.60 3.68
N GLN A 188 -24.56 -13.58 4.99
CA GLN A 188 -25.12 -12.59 5.93
C GLN A 188 -24.93 -11.12 5.50
N VAL A 189 -23.78 -10.79 4.91
CA VAL A 189 -23.48 -9.43 4.43
C VAL A 189 -24.25 -9.14 3.15
N ARG A 190 -24.23 -10.09 2.20
CA ARG A 190 -24.90 -9.95 0.91
C ARG A 190 -26.42 -9.85 1.06
N GLU A 191 -27.03 -10.75 1.81
CA GLU A 191 -28.48 -10.76 2.08
C GLU A 191 -28.92 -9.47 2.79
N PHE A 192 -28.16 -8.97 3.76
CA PHE A 192 -28.47 -7.71 4.43
C PHE A 192 -28.45 -6.53 3.44
N LEU A 193 -27.44 -6.46 2.57
CA LEU A 193 -27.31 -5.39 1.59
C LEU A 193 -28.34 -5.49 0.47
N GLU A 194 -28.71 -6.68 0.04
CA GLU A 194 -29.78 -6.88 -0.94
C GLU A 194 -31.14 -6.41 -0.41
N LYS A 195 -31.43 -6.74 0.86
CA LYS A 195 -32.70 -6.38 1.51
C LYS A 195 -32.78 -4.91 1.92
N ASN A 196 -31.70 -4.34 2.46
CA ASN A 196 -31.71 -3.03 3.12
C ASN A 196 -30.87 -1.97 2.40
N GLY A 197 -30.14 -2.35 1.35
CA GLY A 197 -29.24 -1.45 0.66
C GLY A 197 -29.96 -0.52 -0.30
N THR A 198 -29.41 0.69 -0.41
CA THR A 198 -29.77 1.71 -1.41
C THR A 198 -29.09 1.47 -2.75
#